data_AF-C6BT36-F1
#
_entry.id   AF-C6BT36-F1
#
_cell.length_a   1.000
_cell.length_b   1.000
_cell.length_c   1.000
_cell.angle_alpha   90.00
_cell.angle_beta   90.00
_cell.angle_gamma   90.00
#
_symmetry.space_group_name_H-M   'P 1'
#
loop_
_entity.id
_entity.type
_entity.pdbx_description
1 polymer ?
#
loop_
_entity_poly.entity_id
_entity_poly.type
_entity_poly.pdbx_seq_one_letter_code
_entity_poly.pdbx_strand_id
1 'polypeptide(L)'
;MADESNDLKVVIPNDLDYKFRDFFNVNASATEVVIEMGNVHRSVKNEAVLRDRVVFSVPGAIQLKDALNSALAEVERQIREAAENNKV
;
A
#
# COMPACT_ATOMS: atom_id res chain seq x y z
N MET A 1 35.39 9.74 12.54
CA MET A 1 35.43 9.27 11.14
C MET A 1 34.11 8.55 10.89
N ALA A 2 33.52 8.80 9.73
CA ALA A 2 32.09 8.78 9.45
C ALA A 2 31.39 7.40 9.56
N ASP A 3 30.11 7.51 9.87
CA ASP A 3 29.08 6.49 10.07
C ASP A 3 28.85 5.63 8.80
N GLU A 4 28.86 4.31 8.95
CA GLU A 4 28.54 3.37 7.87
C GLU A 4 27.02 3.33 7.68
N SER A 5 26.53 4.20 6.80
CA SER A 5 25.16 4.18 6.30
C SER A 5 24.88 2.82 5.65
N ASN A 6 24.16 1.97 6.38
CA ASN A 6 23.73 0.64 5.96
C ASN A 6 22.62 0.78 4.91
N ASP A 7 22.99 1.17 3.70
CA ASP A 7 22.08 1.37 2.58
C ASP A 7 21.41 0.04 2.21
N LEU A 8 20.11 -0.05 2.49
CA LEU A 8 19.28 -1.18 2.12
C LEU A 8 19.21 -1.27 0.57
N LYS A 9 20.10 -2.08 -0.02
CA LYS A 9 20.06 -2.39 -1.45
C LYS A 9 19.00 -3.45 -1.72
N VAL A 10 17.81 -3.02 -2.09
CA VAL A 10 16.73 -3.91 -2.53
C VAL A 10 16.85 -4.14 -4.04
N VAL A 11 17.10 -5.38 -4.45
CA VAL A 11 17.05 -5.78 -5.86
C VAL A 11 15.58 -6.03 -6.20
N ILE A 12 14.99 -5.08 -6.93
CA ILE A 12 13.63 -5.20 -7.43
C ILE A 12 13.69 -5.95 -8.78
N PRO A 13 12.95 -7.06 -8.94
CA PRO A 13 12.90 -7.78 -10.21
C PRO A 13 12.48 -6.86 -11.38
N ASN A 14 13.14 -6.99 -12.54
CA ASN A 14 12.83 -6.19 -13.73
C ASN A 14 11.43 -6.47 -14.32
N ASP A 15 10.80 -7.54 -13.89
CA ASP A 15 9.42 -7.94 -14.20
C ASP A 15 8.44 -7.55 -13.08
N LEU A 16 8.86 -6.75 -12.09
CA LEU A 16 7.94 -6.18 -11.11
C LEU A 16 7.05 -5.16 -11.82
N ASP A 17 5.96 -5.70 -12.34
CA ASP A 17 4.89 -4.98 -13.00
C ASP A 17 4.23 -4.09 -11.92
N TYR A 18 4.67 -2.84 -11.80
CA TYR A 18 4.05 -1.85 -10.91
C TYR A 18 2.64 -1.58 -11.44
N LYS A 19 1.69 -2.43 -11.02
CA LYS A 19 0.29 -2.30 -11.36
C LYS A 19 -0.30 -1.20 -10.50
N PHE A 20 -0.21 0.02 -10.99
CA PHE A 20 -1.00 1.13 -10.45
C PHE A 20 -2.49 0.75 -10.55
N ARG A 21 -3.24 1.04 -9.48
CA ARG A 21 -4.67 0.74 -9.32
C ARG A 21 -5.37 2.01 -8.82
N ASP A 22 -6.04 2.70 -9.73
CA ASP A 22 -6.79 3.95 -9.45
C ASP A 22 -8.02 3.74 -8.56
N PHE A 23 -8.49 2.50 -8.42
CA PHE A 23 -9.70 2.14 -7.69
C PHE A 23 -9.40 1.18 -6.55
N PHE A 24 -9.95 1.48 -5.36
CA PHE A 24 -9.84 0.68 -4.16
C PHE A 24 -11.19 0.67 -3.43
N ASN A 25 -11.82 -0.50 -3.36
CA ASN A 25 -13.10 -0.71 -2.69
C ASN A 25 -12.96 -1.73 -1.57
N VAL A 26 -13.64 -1.47 -0.45
CA VAL A 26 -13.73 -2.41 0.67
C VAL A 26 -15.19 -2.68 0.98
N ASN A 27 -15.58 -3.95 0.89
CA ASN A 27 -16.91 -4.43 1.25
C ASN A 27 -16.78 -5.40 2.42
N ALA A 28 -17.61 -5.27 3.44
CA ALA A 28 -17.56 -6.13 4.63
C ALA A 28 -18.92 -6.79 4.90
N SER A 29 -18.89 -8.04 5.31
CA SER A 29 -20.03 -8.81 5.80
C SER A 29 -19.71 -9.42 7.16
N ALA A 30 -20.66 -10.14 7.75
CA ALA A 30 -20.43 -10.83 9.02
C ALA A 30 -19.36 -11.94 8.93
N THR A 31 -19.06 -12.45 7.74
CA THR A 31 -18.18 -13.61 7.54
C THR A 31 -16.88 -13.27 6.82
N GLU A 32 -16.88 -12.23 5.99
CA GLU A 32 -15.74 -11.91 5.14
C GLU A 32 -15.62 -10.41 4.85
N VAL A 33 -14.42 -10.02 4.43
CA VAL A 33 -14.09 -8.69 3.93
C VAL A 33 -13.48 -8.84 2.54
N VAL A 34 -14.04 -8.15 1.57
CA VAL A 34 -13.60 -8.18 0.17
C VAL A 34 -12.97 -6.85 -0.19
N ILE A 35 -11.73 -6.91 -0.69
CA ILE A 35 -10.99 -5.77 -1.23
C ILE A 35 -10.93 -5.90 -2.74
N GLU A 36 -11.38 -4.88 -3.46
CA GLU A 36 -11.37 -4.83 -4.92
C GLU A 36 -10.44 -3.72 -5.41
N MET A 37 -9.55 -4.08 -6.33
CA MET A 37 -8.55 -3.16 -6.90
C MET A 37 -8.66 -3.16 -8.43
N GLY A 38 -8.71 -1.96 -9.00
CA GLY A 38 -8.91 -1.78 -10.44
C GLY A 38 -8.28 -0.50 -10.98
N ASN A 39 -8.43 -0.29 -12.30
CA ASN A 39 -8.04 0.94 -12.97
C ASN A 39 -9.21 1.56 -13.69
N VAL A 40 -9.27 2.89 -13.68
CA VAL A 40 -10.20 3.65 -14.53
C VAL A 40 -9.58 3.78 -15.91
N HIS A 41 -10.26 3.27 -16.94
CA HIS A 41 -9.73 3.36 -18.29
C HIS A 41 -9.99 4.75 -18.85
N ARG A 42 -9.01 5.65 -18.79
CA ARG A 42 -9.18 7.06 -19.22
C ARG A 42 -9.67 7.20 -20.68
N SER A 43 -9.39 6.22 -21.55
CA SER A 43 -9.85 6.26 -22.94
C SER A 43 -11.29 5.76 -23.16
N VAL A 44 -11.95 5.20 -22.13
CA VAL A 44 -13.35 4.77 -22.22
C VAL A 44 -14.14 5.42 -21.08
N LYS A 45 -14.98 6.38 -21.46
CA LYS A 45 -15.72 7.19 -20.49
C LYS A 45 -16.62 6.29 -19.64
N ASN A 46 -16.49 6.39 -18.32
CA ASN A 46 -17.25 5.65 -17.31
C ASN A 46 -16.97 4.13 -17.25
N GLU A 47 -15.83 3.65 -17.74
CA GLU A 47 -15.45 2.23 -17.58
C GLU A 47 -14.28 2.07 -16.60
N ALA A 48 -14.47 1.17 -15.63
CA ALA A 48 -13.43 0.72 -14.72
C ALA A 48 -13.27 -0.79 -14.84
N VAL A 49 -12.02 -1.25 -14.94
CA VAL A 49 -11.71 -2.68 -14.99
C VAL A 49 -11.19 -3.11 -13.62
N LEU A 50 -11.97 -3.93 -12.92
CA LEU A 50 -11.52 -4.66 -11.74
C LEU A 50 -10.59 -5.77 -12.17
N ARG A 51 -9.34 -5.74 -11.69
CA ARG A 51 -8.34 -6.75 -12.05
C ARG A 51 -8.01 -7.69 -10.91
N ASP A 52 -8.15 -7.21 -9.67
CA ASP A 52 -7.82 -7.99 -8.48
C ASP A 52 -8.97 -7.89 -7.47
N ARG A 53 -9.39 -9.05 -6.95
CA ARG A 53 -10.34 -9.17 -5.84
C ARG A 53 -9.72 -10.08 -4.80
N VAL A 54 -9.52 -9.56 -3.59
CA VAL A 54 -8.94 -10.28 -2.47
C VAL A 54 -10.00 -10.46 -1.39
N VAL A 55 -10.21 -11.69 -0.94
CA VAL A 55 -11.20 -12.03 0.09
C VAL A 55 -10.48 -12.44 1.36
N PHE A 56 -10.83 -11.78 2.46
CA PHE A 56 -10.30 -12.05 3.79
C PHE A 56 -11.41 -12.57 4.70
N SER A 57 -11.07 -13.45 5.64
CA SER A 57 -11.91 -13.65 6.81
C SER A 57 -11.89 -12.39 7.69
N VAL A 58 -12.92 -12.20 8.53
CA VAL A 58 -12.98 -11.04 9.44
C VAL A 58 -11.72 -10.90 10.32
N PRO A 59 -11.21 -11.97 10.97
CA PRO A 59 -9.96 -11.86 11.74
C PRO A 59 -8.75 -11.48 10.90
N GLY A 60 -8.65 -12.01 9.66
CA GLY A 60 -7.57 -11.67 8.74
C GLY A 60 -7.61 -10.21 8.30
N ALA A 61 -8.81 -9.66 8.10
CA ALA A 61 -8.99 -8.24 7.78
C ALA A 61 -8.60 -7.32 8.95
N ILE A 62 -8.87 -7.73 10.20
CA ILE A 62 -8.42 -7.00 11.40
C ILE A 62 -6.89 -6.99 11.46
N GLN A 63 -6.25 -8.13 11.23
CA GLN A 63 -4.78 -8.22 11.18
C GLN A 63 -4.19 -7.32 10.09
N LEU A 64 -4.80 -7.30 8.90
CA LEU A 64 -4.39 -6.40 7.82
C LEU A 64 -4.47 -4.92 8.25
N LYS A 65 -5.59 -4.53 8.88
CA LYS A 65 -5.79 -3.16 9.36
C LYS A 65 -4.73 -2.78 10.41
N ASP A 66 -4.44 -3.65 11.36
CA ASP A 66 -3.45 -3.37 12.41
C ASP A 66 -2.03 -3.27 11.82
N ALA A 67 -1.65 -4.20 10.92
CA ALA A 67 -0.37 -4.15 10.22
C ALA A 67 -0.21 -2.88 9.38
N LEU A 68 -1.26 -2.46 8.66
CA LEU A 68 -1.25 -1.23 7.88
C LEU A 68 -1.07 0.00 8.77
N ASN A 69 -1.79 0.08 9.88
CA ASN A 69 -1.66 1.20 10.82
C ASN A 69 -0.23 1.31 11.38
N SER A 70 0.38 0.19 11.76
CA SER A 70 1.76 0.18 12.26
C SER A 70 2.75 0.64 11.19
N ALA A 71 2.60 0.18 9.95
CA ALA A 71 3.46 0.60 8.84
C ALA A 71 3.32 2.10 8.54
N LEU A 72 2.10 2.63 8.54
CA LEU A 72 1.85 4.06 8.29
C LEU A 72 2.42 4.94 9.41
N ALA A 73 2.27 4.54 10.67
CA ALA A 73 2.83 5.28 11.81
C ALA A 73 4.37 5.39 11.71
N GLU A 74 5.03 4.32 11.23
CA GLU A 74 6.47 4.31 10.99
C GLU A 74 6.88 5.25 9.84
N VAL A 75 6.12 5.24 8.74
CA VAL A 75 6.34 6.19 7.63
C VAL A 75 6.20 7.63 8.10
N GLU A 76 5.17 7.94 8.89
CA GLU A 76 4.99 9.29 9.44
C GLU A 76 6.15 9.71 10.35
N ARG A 77 6.68 8.79 11.15
CA ARG A 77 7.86 9.04 11.99
C ARG A 77 9.07 9.41 11.11
N GLN A 78 9.33 8.63 10.07
CA GLN A 78 10.44 8.88 9.13
C GLN A 78 10.28 10.23 8.41
N ILE A 79 9.06 10.59 7.99
CA ILE A 79 8.77 11.89 7.37
C ILE A 79 9.07 13.05 8.33
N ARG A 80 8.67 12.92 9.62
CA ARG A 80 8.96 13.93 10.64
C ARG A 80 10.46 14.10 10.85
N GLU A 81 11.20 13.00 11.00
CA GLU A 81 12.65 13.00 11.19
C GLU A 81 13.39 13.62 9.99
N ALA A 82 12.99 13.26 8.77
CA ALA A 82 13.56 13.85 7.56
C ALA A 82 13.26 15.36 7.45
N ALA A 83 12.07 15.80 7.86
CA ALA A 83 11.69 17.22 7.86
C ALA A 83 12.41 18.03 8.94
N GLU A 84 12.76 17.42 10.07
CA GLU A 84 13.55 18.05 11.14
C GLU A 84 15.03 18.14 10.77
N ASN A 85 15.60 17.08 10.19
CA ASN A 85 17.00 17.07 9.74
C ASN A 85 17.29 18.03 8.58
N ASN A 86 16.30 18.31 7.71
CA ASN A 86 16.43 19.30 6.62
C ASN A 86 16.27 20.76 7.08
N LYS A 87 15.97 21.03 8.35
CA LYS A 87 15.86 22.39 8.92
C LYS A 87 17.13 22.84 9.67
N VAL A 88 18.17 22.00 9.72
CA VAL A 88 19.47 22.27 10.36
C VAL A 88 20.54 22.54 9.31
#